data_AF-A0A1Q3KDR2-F1
#
_entry.id   AF-A0A1Q3KDR2-F1
#
_cell.length_a   1.000
_cell.length_b   1.000
_cell.length_c   1.000
_cell.angle_alpha   90.00
_cell.angle_beta   90.00
_cell.angle_gamma   90.00
#
_symmetry.space_group_name_H-M   'P 1'
#
loop_
_entity.id
_entity.type
_entity.pdbx_description
1 polymer ?
#
loop_
_entity_poly.entity_id
_entity_poly.type
_entity_poly.pdbx_seq_one_letter_code
_entity_poly.pdbx_strand_id
1 'polypeptide(L)'
;MAAALILALSAFAAKAADPFPLPSADPVSLGLSVEGLKTIADTLNADIAKGQIPGAVLLIARHGKIGFSQAFGARDPETKAPMTTDAIFSIASMTKPMVSVGIMMLVEEGKIALSDPVGKYLPQIADLRVAVDPDAKSGEVETRPAKRQPTIEDLLRHTSGMTSGNRGKSAVNKLWPYSGARAAVSMTGDQLLDTIAKLPLLHDPGTAWDYGFSTDVLGLLIEKISGQKLSAFLSERLWQPLGMKDTAFVVPKDKWDRYARAFPLSPRTGKPQRVLHAEGKPLKYECGTGCAVSTAADYIRFTQMLLNGGTLDGKRILKPETVADMTSNHLGADFGVDAEGTR
;
A
#
# COMPACT_ATOMS: atom_id res chain seq x y z
N MET A 1 -31.83 65.56 -17.15
CA MET A 1 -32.52 64.26 -17.08
C MET A 1 -31.60 63.21 -17.67
N ALA A 2 -30.88 62.48 -16.83
CA ALA A 2 -29.95 61.43 -17.23
C ALA A 2 -30.43 60.13 -16.58
N ALA A 3 -30.60 59.08 -17.38
CA ALA A 3 -30.81 57.72 -16.90
C ALA A 3 -29.98 56.79 -17.78
N ALA A 4 -28.79 56.44 -17.30
CA ALA A 4 -27.97 55.37 -17.84
C ALA A 4 -28.33 54.08 -17.09
N LEU A 5 -28.86 53.11 -17.83
CA LEU A 5 -29.21 51.78 -17.31
C LEU A 5 -27.94 50.90 -17.37
N ILE A 6 -27.31 50.64 -16.23
CA ILE A 6 -26.20 49.69 -16.13
C ILE A 6 -26.81 48.30 -15.88
N LEU A 7 -26.75 47.41 -16.88
CA LEU A 7 -27.00 45.99 -16.70
C LEU A 7 -25.82 45.37 -15.93
N ALA A 8 -26.03 45.02 -14.67
CA ALA A 8 -25.11 44.18 -13.93
C ALA A 8 -25.30 42.71 -14.35
N LEU A 9 -24.40 42.18 -15.17
CA LEU A 9 -24.24 40.74 -15.36
C LEU A 9 -23.54 40.15 -14.13
N SER A 10 -24.33 39.59 -13.22
CA SER A 10 -23.83 38.75 -12.13
C SER A 10 -23.39 37.40 -12.69
N ALA A 11 -22.10 37.27 -13.00
CA ALA A 11 -21.46 35.99 -13.23
C ALA A 11 -21.36 35.24 -11.89
N PHE A 12 -22.35 34.39 -11.60
CA PHE A 12 -22.14 33.29 -10.65
C PHE A 12 -21.18 32.29 -11.30
N ALA A 13 -19.88 32.52 -11.11
CA ALA A 13 -18.92 31.43 -11.25
C ALA A 13 -19.28 30.41 -10.16
N ALA A 14 -19.97 29.33 -10.56
CA ALA A 14 -20.14 28.17 -9.72
C ALA A 14 -18.73 27.70 -9.34
N LYS A 15 -18.35 27.96 -8.08
CA LYS A 15 -17.15 27.37 -7.48
C LYS A 15 -17.36 25.87 -7.60
N ALA A 16 -16.65 25.20 -8.51
CA ALA A 16 -16.73 23.76 -8.66
C ALA A 16 -16.59 23.17 -7.26
N ALA A 17 -17.62 22.46 -6.79
CA ALA A 17 -17.61 21.85 -5.47
C ALA A 17 -16.33 21.02 -5.35
N ASP A 18 -15.59 21.21 -4.26
CA ASP A 18 -14.36 20.48 -4.00
C ASP A 18 -14.70 18.98 -4.09
N PRO A 19 -14.28 18.24 -5.14
CA PRO A 19 -14.77 16.90 -5.42
C PRO A 19 -14.09 15.86 -4.53
N PHE A 20 -13.63 16.28 -3.35
CA PHE A 20 -12.95 15.44 -2.40
C PHE A 20 -13.97 14.78 -1.44
N PRO A 21 -13.89 13.46 -1.23
CA PRO A 21 -12.99 12.52 -1.89
C PRO A 21 -13.41 12.15 -3.32
N LEU A 22 -14.71 12.03 -3.58
CA LEU A 22 -15.34 11.89 -4.90
C LEU A 22 -16.74 12.53 -4.77
N PRO A 23 -17.43 12.90 -5.86
CA PRO A 23 -18.80 13.40 -5.77
C PRO A 23 -19.75 12.36 -5.14
N SER A 24 -20.66 12.80 -4.27
CA SER A 24 -21.68 11.91 -3.69
C SER A 24 -22.90 11.75 -4.61
N ALA A 25 -23.59 10.62 -4.49
CA ALA A 25 -24.90 10.40 -5.09
C ALA A 25 -25.76 9.49 -4.21
N ASP A 26 -27.07 9.50 -4.47
CA ASP A 26 -28.00 8.57 -3.85
C ASP A 26 -27.57 7.12 -4.12
N PRO A 27 -27.41 6.26 -3.09
CA PRO A 27 -26.98 4.87 -3.26
C PRO A 27 -27.86 4.08 -4.24
N VAL A 28 -29.19 4.30 -4.24
CA VAL A 28 -30.10 3.58 -5.14
C VAL A 28 -29.83 3.96 -6.59
N SER A 29 -29.58 5.24 -6.88
CA SER A 29 -29.17 5.70 -8.21
C SER A 29 -27.85 5.08 -8.72
N LEU A 30 -26.99 4.61 -7.79
CA LEU A 30 -25.75 3.90 -8.10
C LEU A 30 -25.95 2.37 -8.17
N GLY A 31 -27.17 1.89 -8.03
CA GLY A 31 -27.50 0.46 -7.99
C GLY A 31 -27.03 -0.25 -6.73
N LEU A 32 -26.87 0.48 -5.61
CA LEU A 32 -26.59 -0.10 -4.30
C LEU A 32 -27.91 -0.37 -3.56
N SER A 33 -28.01 -1.53 -2.91
CA SER A 33 -29.16 -1.86 -2.06
C SER A 33 -29.04 -1.16 -0.71
N VAL A 34 -30.09 -0.43 -0.32
CA VAL A 34 -30.16 0.23 1.00
C VAL A 34 -30.16 -0.81 2.12
N GLU A 35 -30.88 -1.91 1.94
CA GLU A 35 -30.92 -3.03 2.88
C GLU A 35 -29.54 -3.67 3.03
N GLY A 36 -28.83 -3.90 1.91
CA GLY A 36 -27.47 -4.43 1.93
C GLY A 36 -26.48 -3.50 2.64
N LEU A 37 -26.56 -2.19 2.39
CA LEU A 37 -25.75 -1.19 3.10
C LEU A 37 -26.04 -1.20 4.61
N LYS A 38 -27.32 -1.31 4.98
CA LYS A 38 -27.73 -1.46 6.39
C LYS A 38 -27.16 -2.73 6.99
N THR A 39 -27.21 -3.87 6.29
CA THR A 39 -26.63 -5.13 6.77
C THR A 39 -25.14 -4.98 7.07
N ILE A 40 -24.36 -4.34 6.20
CA ILE A 40 -22.93 -4.09 6.45
C ILE A 40 -22.72 -3.23 7.70
N ALA A 41 -23.51 -2.15 7.84
CA ALA A 41 -23.45 -1.26 9.01
C ALA A 41 -23.80 -2.00 10.32
N ASP A 42 -24.85 -2.83 10.30
CA ASP A 42 -25.27 -3.65 11.44
C ASP A 42 -24.17 -4.67 11.81
N THR A 43 -23.52 -5.30 10.83
CA THR A 43 -22.39 -6.21 11.07
C THR A 43 -21.21 -5.49 11.73
N LEU A 44 -20.81 -4.32 11.24
CA LEU A 44 -19.73 -3.53 11.86
C LEU A 44 -20.07 -3.15 13.31
N ASN A 45 -21.29 -2.72 13.56
CA ASN A 45 -21.76 -2.42 14.92
C ASN A 45 -21.75 -3.65 15.83
N ALA A 46 -22.13 -4.82 15.31
CA ALA A 46 -22.10 -6.08 16.06
C ALA A 46 -20.66 -6.50 16.40
N ASP A 47 -19.71 -6.35 15.48
CA ASP A 47 -18.30 -6.69 15.71
C ASP A 47 -17.65 -5.73 16.72
N ILE A 48 -18.03 -4.45 16.69
CA ILE A 48 -17.63 -3.46 17.71
C ILE A 48 -18.21 -3.83 19.08
N ALA A 49 -19.50 -4.17 19.15
CA ALA A 49 -20.16 -4.57 20.40
C ALA A 49 -19.54 -5.85 21.01
N LYS A 50 -19.05 -6.76 20.17
CA LYS A 50 -18.31 -7.97 20.58
C LYS A 50 -16.85 -7.71 20.93
N GLY A 51 -16.35 -6.48 20.78
CA GLY A 51 -14.95 -6.12 21.02
C GLY A 51 -13.97 -6.73 20.00
N GLN A 52 -14.43 -7.06 18.79
CA GLN A 52 -13.56 -7.62 17.74
C GLN A 52 -12.74 -6.54 17.04
N ILE A 53 -13.29 -5.32 16.92
CA ILE A 53 -12.62 -4.12 16.43
C ILE A 53 -13.00 -2.90 17.29
N PRO A 54 -12.12 -1.90 17.47
CA PRO A 54 -12.48 -0.66 18.17
C PRO A 54 -13.53 0.16 17.43
N GLY A 55 -13.40 0.22 16.11
CA GLY A 55 -14.19 1.06 15.21
C GLY A 55 -13.73 0.89 13.77
N ALA A 56 -14.45 1.51 12.84
CA ALA A 56 -14.21 1.40 11.41
C ALA A 56 -14.65 2.65 10.66
N VAL A 57 -14.08 2.88 9.47
CA VAL A 57 -14.62 3.78 8.46
C VAL A 57 -14.94 2.94 7.22
N LEU A 58 -16.17 3.01 6.73
CA LEU A 58 -16.60 2.35 5.50
C LEU A 58 -16.95 3.41 4.46
N LEU A 59 -16.36 3.29 3.27
CA LEU A 59 -16.61 4.16 2.14
C LEU A 59 -16.79 3.31 0.88
N ILE A 60 -17.93 3.46 0.21
CA ILE A 60 -18.28 2.72 -1.01
C ILE A 60 -18.57 3.72 -2.12
N ALA A 61 -17.84 3.61 -3.22
CA ALA A 61 -18.11 4.33 -4.45
C ALA A 61 -18.45 3.39 -5.60
N ARG A 62 -19.31 3.84 -6.50
CA ARG A 62 -19.69 3.17 -7.73
C ARG A 62 -20.00 4.20 -8.80
N HIS A 63 -19.64 3.90 -10.05
CA HIS A 63 -19.77 4.85 -11.18
C HIS A 63 -19.11 6.22 -10.90
N GLY A 64 -17.96 6.20 -10.21
CA GLY A 64 -17.21 7.41 -9.86
C GLY A 64 -17.85 8.29 -8.78
N LYS A 65 -18.89 7.80 -8.08
CA LYS A 65 -19.60 8.55 -7.05
C LYS A 65 -19.71 7.77 -5.74
N ILE A 66 -19.69 8.46 -4.61
CA ILE A 66 -19.85 7.87 -3.28
C ILE A 66 -21.34 7.67 -3.01
N GLY A 67 -21.71 6.40 -2.75
CA GLY A 67 -23.06 6.04 -2.29
C GLY A 67 -23.15 5.78 -0.80
N PHE A 68 -22.02 5.57 -0.12
CA PHE A 68 -21.97 5.33 1.31
C PHE A 68 -20.64 5.79 1.91
N SER A 69 -20.68 6.54 3.00
CA SER A 69 -19.50 6.92 3.79
C SER A 69 -19.91 7.12 5.24
N GLN A 70 -19.45 6.24 6.14
CA GLN A 70 -19.78 6.29 7.56
C GLN A 70 -18.62 5.84 8.44
N ALA A 71 -18.60 6.36 9.67
CA ALA A 71 -17.70 5.97 10.73
C ALA A 71 -18.46 5.25 11.85
N PHE A 72 -17.83 4.25 12.46
CA PHE A 72 -18.42 3.38 13.47
C PHE A 72 -17.47 3.23 14.66
N GLY A 73 -18.01 3.18 15.88
CA GLY A 73 -17.25 2.88 17.09
C GLY A 73 -16.23 3.94 17.48
N ALA A 74 -15.11 3.50 18.04
CA ALA A 74 -14.06 4.36 18.57
C ALA A 74 -12.82 4.38 17.67
N ARG A 75 -12.26 5.57 17.47
CA ARG A 75 -10.94 5.77 16.87
C ARG A 75 -9.83 5.31 17.78
N ASP A 76 -10.03 5.44 19.08
CA ASP A 76 -9.10 5.05 20.12
C ASP A 76 -9.86 4.29 21.22
N PRO A 77 -9.59 2.99 21.41
CA PRO A 77 -10.29 2.19 22.41
C PRO A 77 -9.92 2.53 23.85
N GLU A 78 -8.76 3.14 24.11
CA GLU A 78 -8.32 3.50 25.46
C GLU A 78 -9.03 4.78 25.91
N THR A 79 -9.03 5.81 25.06
CA THR A 79 -9.70 7.09 25.37
C THR A 79 -11.19 7.10 25.03
N LYS A 80 -11.65 6.10 24.26
CA LYS A 80 -13.01 6.02 23.68
C LYS A 80 -13.35 7.20 22.76
N ALA A 81 -12.35 7.87 22.20
CA ALA A 81 -12.57 8.93 21.23
C ALA A 81 -13.36 8.38 20.02
N PRO A 82 -14.42 9.08 19.56
CA PRO A 82 -15.29 8.57 18.50
C PRO A 82 -14.53 8.43 17.18
N MET A 83 -14.88 7.39 16.40
CA MET A 83 -14.41 7.25 15.03
C MET A 83 -14.97 8.39 14.16
N THR A 84 -14.17 8.82 13.20
CA THR A 84 -14.47 9.93 12.27
C THR A 84 -14.07 9.52 10.86
N THR A 85 -14.79 10.00 9.85
CA THR A 85 -14.58 9.56 8.45
C THR A 85 -13.25 10.03 7.86
N ASP A 86 -12.62 11.02 8.48
CA ASP A 86 -11.31 11.55 8.15
C ASP A 86 -10.18 10.94 9.01
N ALA A 87 -10.46 9.88 9.78
CA ALA A 87 -9.45 9.19 10.58
C ALA A 87 -8.31 8.64 9.72
N ILE A 88 -7.10 8.74 10.24
CA ILE A 88 -5.86 8.29 9.59
C ILE A 88 -5.50 6.91 10.10
N PHE A 89 -5.29 5.97 9.19
CA PHE A 89 -4.95 4.58 9.49
C PHE A 89 -3.55 4.26 9.01
N SER A 90 -2.83 3.43 9.76
CA SER A 90 -1.69 2.70 9.20
C SER A 90 -2.22 1.63 8.26
N ILE A 91 -1.93 1.77 6.97
CA ILE A 91 -2.56 0.95 5.93
C ILE A 91 -1.77 -0.31 5.57
N ALA A 92 -0.62 -0.53 6.20
CA ALA A 92 0.20 -1.72 6.01
C ALA A 92 0.43 -2.01 4.52
N SER A 93 0.24 -3.25 4.09
CA SER A 93 0.48 -3.73 2.72
C SER A 93 -0.28 -3.00 1.62
N MET A 94 -1.30 -2.20 1.93
CA MET A 94 -1.91 -1.26 0.99
C MET A 94 -0.95 -0.16 0.51
N THR A 95 0.25 -0.06 1.10
CA THR A 95 1.38 0.73 0.57
C THR A 95 1.89 0.18 -0.76
N LYS A 96 1.90 -1.15 -0.94
CA LYS A 96 2.53 -1.81 -2.09
C LYS A 96 1.98 -1.36 -3.44
N PRO A 97 0.65 -1.28 -3.65
CA PRO A 97 0.11 -0.80 -4.92
C PRO A 97 0.59 0.60 -5.31
N MET A 98 0.79 1.50 -4.34
CA MET A 98 1.32 2.85 -4.63
C MET A 98 2.79 2.81 -5.05
N VAL A 99 3.60 1.96 -4.41
CA VAL A 99 4.98 1.72 -4.84
C VAL A 99 5.02 1.10 -6.24
N SER A 100 4.15 0.12 -6.53
CA SER A 100 4.05 -0.48 -7.85
C SER A 100 3.66 0.54 -8.92
N VAL A 101 2.71 1.44 -8.65
CA VAL A 101 2.40 2.56 -9.55
C VAL A 101 3.63 3.44 -9.77
N GLY A 102 4.39 3.74 -8.72
CA GLY A 102 5.64 4.50 -8.84
C GLY A 102 6.69 3.82 -9.73
N ILE A 103 6.82 2.48 -9.64
CA ILE A 103 7.67 1.70 -10.55
C ILE A 103 7.16 1.80 -11.99
N MET A 104 5.86 1.65 -12.21
CA MET A 104 5.29 1.72 -13.56
C MET A 104 5.41 3.11 -14.20
N MET A 105 5.41 4.19 -13.42
CA MET A 105 5.76 5.53 -13.91
C MET A 105 7.20 5.55 -14.48
N LEU A 106 8.16 4.96 -13.76
CA LEU A 106 9.55 4.89 -14.21
C LEU A 106 9.71 4.00 -15.45
N VAL A 107 8.87 2.96 -15.59
CA VAL A 107 8.79 2.13 -16.81
C VAL A 107 8.26 2.94 -17.99
N GLU A 108 7.16 3.69 -17.82
CA GLU A 108 6.60 4.54 -18.89
C GLU A 108 7.56 5.65 -19.35
N GLU A 109 8.39 6.14 -18.42
CA GLU A 109 9.45 7.12 -18.68
C GLU A 109 10.69 6.50 -19.36
N GLY A 110 10.73 5.18 -19.54
CA GLY A 110 11.87 4.47 -20.14
C GLY A 110 13.13 4.45 -19.26
N LYS A 111 13.01 4.74 -17.95
CA LYS A 111 14.15 4.73 -17.01
C LYS A 111 14.55 3.33 -16.56
N ILE A 112 13.58 2.42 -16.55
CA ILE A 112 13.74 1.01 -16.19
C ILE A 112 12.87 0.15 -17.11
N ALA A 113 13.26 -1.10 -17.34
CA ALA A 113 12.42 -2.10 -18.00
C ALA A 113 11.99 -3.19 -17.00
N LEU A 114 10.79 -3.74 -17.15
CA LEU A 114 10.31 -4.83 -16.29
C LEU A 114 11.23 -6.05 -16.28
N SER A 115 11.85 -6.34 -17.43
CA SER A 115 12.81 -7.43 -17.60
C SER A 115 14.21 -7.13 -17.07
N ASP A 116 14.49 -5.90 -16.63
CA ASP A 116 15.81 -5.57 -16.10
C ASP A 116 16.10 -6.38 -14.82
N PRO A 117 17.30 -6.95 -14.68
CA PRO A 117 17.72 -7.55 -13.42
C PRO A 117 17.90 -6.46 -12.36
N VAL A 118 17.43 -6.68 -11.14
CA VAL A 118 17.49 -5.67 -10.07
C VAL A 118 18.92 -5.23 -9.74
N GLY A 119 19.88 -6.16 -9.84
CA GLY A 119 21.30 -5.91 -9.58
C GLY A 119 21.92 -4.86 -10.49
N LYS A 120 21.32 -4.59 -11.66
CA LYS A 120 21.70 -3.48 -12.55
C LYS A 120 21.65 -2.12 -11.84
N TYR A 121 20.72 -1.96 -10.91
CA TYR A 121 20.46 -0.70 -10.21
C TYR A 121 20.86 -0.75 -8.74
N LEU A 122 20.72 -1.93 -8.12
CA LEU A 122 21.06 -2.20 -6.72
C LEU A 122 22.15 -3.28 -6.67
N PRO A 123 23.42 -2.94 -6.96
CA PRO A 123 24.50 -3.91 -7.11
C PRO A 123 24.77 -4.73 -5.85
N GLN A 124 24.39 -4.24 -4.66
CA GLN A 124 24.49 -4.98 -3.40
C GLN A 124 23.78 -6.34 -3.45
N ILE A 125 22.71 -6.46 -4.25
CA ILE A 125 21.90 -7.67 -4.37
C ILE A 125 22.01 -8.31 -5.76
N ALA A 126 23.15 -8.11 -6.46
CA ALA A 126 23.40 -8.71 -7.76
C ALA A 126 23.73 -10.22 -7.68
N ASP A 127 24.36 -10.66 -6.58
CA ASP A 127 24.89 -12.02 -6.42
C ASP A 127 24.09 -12.85 -5.40
N LEU A 128 22.76 -12.77 -5.46
CA LEU A 128 21.87 -13.49 -4.56
C LEU A 128 22.01 -15.01 -4.70
N ARG A 129 21.92 -15.70 -3.56
CA ARG A 129 22.01 -17.15 -3.44
C ARG A 129 20.68 -17.75 -3.00
N VAL A 130 20.40 -18.98 -3.38
CA VAL A 130 19.17 -19.71 -3.08
C VAL A 130 19.49 -20.85 -2.14
N ALA A 131 18.61 -21.12 -1.17
CA ALA A 131 18.73 -22.29 -0.31
C ALA A 131 18.69 -23.59 -1.14
N VAL A 132 19.54 -24.55 -0.80
CA VAL A 132 19.47 -25.91 -1.37
C VAL A 132 18.30 -26.67 -0.75
N ASP A 133 18.16 -26.59 0.58
CA ASP A 133 17.02 -27.09 1.35
C ASP A 133 16.47 -25.97 2.24
N PRO A 134 15.32 -25.37 1.90
CA PRO A 134 14.67 -24.35 2.72
C PRO A 134 14.33 -24.77 4.15
N ASP A 135 14.10 -26.06 4.37
CA ASP A 135 13.66 -26.65 5.63
C ASP A 135 14.78 -27.37 6.39
N ALA A 136 16.03 -27.09 6.01
CA ALA A 136 17.22 -27.64 6.64
C ALA A 136 17.13 -27.58 8.17
N LYS A 137 17.27 -28.74 8.82
CA LYS A 137 17.19 -28.86 10.29
C LYS A 137 18.50 -28.46 10.97
N SER A 138 19.61 -28.40 10.21
CA SER A 138 20.87 -27.83 10.67
C SER A 138 20.72 -26.34 10.95
N GLY A 139 21.49 -25.81 11.90
CA GLY A 139 21.50 -24.37 12.18
C GLY A 139 22.02 -23.52 11.01
N GLU A 140 22.67 -24.15 10.02
CA GLU A 140 23.15 -23.52 8.80
C GLU A 140 22.32 -24.00 7.59
N VAL A 141 21.98 -23.06 6.71
CA VAL A 141 21.27 -23.32 5.45
C VAL A 141 22.29 -23.31 4.31
N GLU A 142 22.52 -24.47 3.69
CA GLU A 142 23.36 -24.56 2.50
C GLU A 142 22.75 -23.76 1.34
N THR A 143 23.60 -23.08 0.57
CA THR A 143 23.16 -22.23 -0.54
C THR A 143 23.92 -22.50 -1.82
N ARG A 144 23.25 -22.27 -2.95
CA ARG A 144 23.84 -22.27 -4.30
C ARG A 144 23.57 -20.93 -4.99
N PRO A 145 24.32 -20.57 -6.05
CA PRO A 145 23.95 -19.42 -6.89
C PRO A 145 22.50 -19.53 -7.39
N ALA A 146 21.80 -18.40 -7.45
CA ALA A 146 20.50 -18.34 -8.13
C ALA A 146 20.67 -18.65 -9.62
N LYS A 147 19.69 -19.33 -10.23
CA LYS A 147 19.73 -19.66 -11.67
C LYS A 147 19.73 -18.41 -12.57
N ARG A 148 19.16 -17.31 -12.08
CA ARG A 148 19.20 -15.97 -12.68
C ARG A 148 18.97 -14.93 -11.59
N GLN A 149 19.29 -13.67 -11.87
CA GLN A 149 18.91 -12.56 -10.98
C GLN A 149 17.39 -12.32 -11.03
N PRO A 150 16.77 -11.87 -9.92
CA PRO A 150 15.38 -11.41 -9.95
C PRO A 150 15.25 -10.16 -10.82
N THR A 151 14.20 -10.11 -11.63
CA THR A 151 13.86 -8.93 -12.43
C THR A 151 12.98 -7.96 -11.64
N ILE A 152 12.77 -6.76 -12.18
CA ILE A 152 11.80 -5.79 -11.64
C ILE A 152 10.38 -6.39 -11.65
N GLU A 153 10.02 -7.12 -12.71
CA GLU A 153 8.75 -7.86 -12.80
C GLU A 153 8.61 -8.88 -11.66
N ASP A 154 9.66 -9.67 -11.37
CA ASP A 154 9.61 -10.65 -10.28
C ASP A 154 9.37 -10.00 -8.93
N LEU A 155 9.92 -8.80 -8.71
CA LEU A 155 9.68 -8.05 -7.49
C LEU A 155 8.21 -7.56 -7.42
N LEU A 156 7.66 -7.06 -8.52
CA LEU A 156 6.28 -6.55 -8.61
C LEU A 156 5.24 -7.65 -8.34
N ARG A 157 5.48 -8.86 -8.86
CA ARG A 157 4.54 -10.00 -8.71
C ARG A 157 4.93 -10.98 -7.62
N HIS A 158 5.89 -10.63 -6.76
CA HIS A 158 6.33 -11.48 -5.64
C HIS A 158 6.91 -12.85 -6.06
N THR A 159 7.61 -12.92 -7.19
CA THR A 159 8.32 -14.14 -7.65
C THR A 159 9.84 -14.02 -7.57
N SER A 160 10.38 -13.14 -6.73
CA SER A 160 11.82 -12.89 -6.62
C SER A 160 12.59 -13.93 -5.80
N GLY A 161 11.89 -14.86 -5.14
CA GLY A 161 12.46 -15.76 -4.15
C GLY A 161 12.69 -15.13 -2.77
N MET A 162 12.47 -13.82 -2.61
CA MET A 162 12.57 -13.13 -1.33
C MET A 162 11.35 -13.44 -0.46
N THR A 163 11.58 -13.76 0.81
CA THR A 163 10.51 -14.08 1.78
C THR A 163 10.55 -13.13 2.97
N SER A 164 9.80 -13.43 4.03
CA SER A 164 9.85 -12.70 5.31
C SER A 164 9.68 -13.63 6.50
N GLY A 165 10.21 -13.22 7.66
CA GLY A 165 10.22 -14.07 8.86
C GLY A 165 8.85 -14.28 9.51
N ASN A 166 7.83 -13.53 9.12
CA ASN A 166 6.46 -13.70 9.60
C ASN A 166 5.53 -14.42 8.61
N ARG A 167 6.04 -14.94 7.48
CA ARG A 167 5.21 -15.55 6.41
C ARG A 167 5.45 -17.04 6.18
N GLY A 168 6.36 -17.66 6.92
CA GLY A 168 6.61 -19.10 6.84
C GLY A 168 7.32 -19.65 8.07
N LYS A 169 7.56 -20.96 8.07
CA LYS A 169 8.18 -21.69 9.20
C LYS A 169 9.51 -22.35 8.84
N SER A 170 9.94 -22.24 7.58
CA SER A 170 11.18 -22.84 7.08
C SER A 170 12.40 -22.28 7.81
N ALA A 171 13.55 -22.95 7.67
CA ALA A 171 14.80 -22.44 8.21
C ALA A 171 15.15 -21.09 7.56
N VAL A 172 14.91 -20.95 6.25
CA VAL A 172 15.11 -19.70 5.52
C VAL A 172 14.25 -18.58 6.09
N ASN A 173 12.94 -18.77 6.28
CA ASN A 173 12.06 -17.72 6.82
C ASN A 173 12.61 -17.15 8.13
N LYS A 174 13.11 -18.00 9.04
CA LYS A 174 13.64 -17.59 10.34
C LYS A 174 14.89 -16.70 10.25
N LEU A 175 15.65 -16.79 9.16
CA LEU A 175 16.82 -15.94 8.91
C LEU A 175 16.42 -14.54 8.43
N TRP A 176 15.30 -14.43 7.71
CA TRP A 176 14.83 -13.16 7.16
C TRP A 176 14.28 -12.23 8.26
N PRO A 177 14.40 -10.90 8.09
CA PRO A 177 13.79 -9.98 9.04
C PRO A 177 12.29 -10.23 9.16
N TYR A 178 11.76 -10.07 10.37
CA TYR A 178 10.38 -10.44 10.69
C TYR A 178 9.35 -9.76 9.79
N SER A 179 9.53 -8.47 9.49
CA SER A 179 8.69 -7.70 8.56
C SER A 179 9.40 -6.42 8.14
N GLY A 180 9.01 -5.82 7.00
CA GLY A 180 9.58 -4.56 6.54
C GLY A 180 9.43 -3.43 7.56
N ALA A 181 8.25 -3.29 8.19
CA ALA A 181 8.04 -2.30 9.24
C ALA A 181 8.97 -2.48 10.46
N ARG A 182 9.35 -3.72 10.81
CA ARG A 182 10.32 -3.97 11.89
C ARG A 182 11.75 -3.69 11.43
N ALA A 183 12.10 -4.04 10.20
CA ALA A 183 13.39 -3.69 9.63
C ALA A 183 13.56 -2.15 9.54
N ALA A 184 12.51 -1.43 9.15
CA ALA A 184 12.51 0.01 8.94
C ALA A 184 12.70 0.85 10.20
N VAL A 185 12.40 0.31 11.38
CA VAL A 185 12.72 1.01 12.64
C VAL A 185 14.15 0.73 13.12
N SER A 186 14.82 -0.31 12.60
CA SER A 186 16.15 -0.74 13.08
C SER A 186 17.29 -0.53 12.08
N MET A 187 17.03 -0.59 10.78
CA MET A 187 18.01 -0.56 9.69
C MET A 187 17.73 0.60 8.73
N THR A 188 18.77 1.20 8.13
CA THR A 188 18.63 2.05 6.94
C THR A 188 18.32 1.21 5.70
N GLY A 189 17.98 1.85 4.57
CA GLY A 189 17.77 1.16 3.29
C GLY A 189 19.00 0.38 2.83
N ASP A 190 20.19 1.00 2.90
CA ASP A 190 21.45 0.33 2.57
C ASP A 190 21.72 -0.87 3.48
N GLN A 191 21.50 -0.73 4.79
CA GLN A 191 21.65 -1.84 5.74
C GLN A 191 20.67 -2.99 5.45
N LEU A 192 19.45 -2.68 4.97
CA LEU A 192 18.51 -3.70 4.51
C LEU A 192 19.05 -4.43 3.28
N LEU A 193 19.56 -3.72 2.27
CA LEU A 193 20.14 -4.34 1.07
C LEU A 193 21.35 -5.22 1.42
N ASP A 194 22.25 -4.73 2.28
CA ASP A 194 23.39 -5.49 2.78
C ASP A 194 22.98 -6.75 3.56
N THR A 195 21.83 -6.68 4.25
CA THR A 195 21.24 -7.83 4.95
C THR A 195 20.68 -8.83 3.94
N ILE A 196 19.87 -8.37 2.98
CA ILE A 196 19.28 -9.21 1.93
C ILE A 196 20.37 -9.91 1.11
N ALA A 197 21.47 -9.23 0.79
CA ALA A 197 22.60 -9.77 0.05
C ALA A 197 23.23 -11.02 0.70
N LYS A 198 23.07 -11.18 2.02
CA LYS A 198 23.64 -12.28 2.81
C LYS A 198 22.63 -13.38 3.11
N LEU A 199 21.35 -13.17 2.81
CA LEU A 199 20.28 -14.12 3.13
C LEU A 199 20.04 -15.07 1.95
N PRO A 200 19.79 -16.36 2.21
CA PRO A 200 19.32 -17.26 1.17
C PRO A 200 17.92 -16.85 0.71
N LEU A 201 17.73 -16.79 -0.60
CA LEU A 201 16.40 -16.80 -1.22
C LEU A 201 15.72 -18.15 -0.93
N LEU A 202 14.40 -18.11 -0.78
CA LEU A 202 13.58 -19.29 -0.54
C LEU A 202 13.41 -20.15 -1.80
N HIS A 203 13.31 -19.49 -2.95
CA HIS A 203 13.14 -20.11 -4.27
C HIS A 203 14.07 -19.44 -5.29
N ASP A 204 14.30 -20.10 -6.43
CA ASP A 204 14.90 -19.41 -7.56
C ASP A 204 13.97 -18.28 -8.04
N PRO A 205 14.51 -17.12 -8.45
CA PRO A 205 13.70 -16.07 -9.04
C PRO A 205 12.92 -16.54 -10.27
N GLY A 206 11.63 -16.21 -10.29
CA GLY A 206 10.67 -16.54 -11.33
C GLY A 206 10.09 -17.95 -11.28
N THR A 207 10.27 -18.70 -10.18
CA THR A 207 9.78 -20.09 -10.11
C THR A 207 8.68 -20.33 -9.10
N ALA A 208 8.48 -19.43 -8.13
CA ALA A 208 7.44 -19.53 -7.12
C ALA A 208 7.00 -18.13 -6.69
N TRP A 209 5.76 -18.00 -6.24
CA TRP A 209 5.23 -16.77 -5.65
C TRP A 209 5.46 -16.83 -4.14
N ASP A 210 6.19 -15.89 -3.55
CA ASP A 210 6.32 -15.80 -2.11
C ASP A 210 6.24 -14.36 -1.64
N TYR A 211 5.42 -14.14 -0.62
CA TYR A 211 5.19 -12.81 -0.10
C TYR A 211 6.28 -12.38 0.87
N GLY A 212 7.14 -11.47 0.41
CA GLY A 212 8.26 -10.97 1.19
C GLY A 212 8.65 -9.52 0.93
N PHE A 213 9.96 -9.28 1.03
CA PHE A 213 10.58 -7.96 1.00
C PHE A 213 10.68 -7.32 -0.41
N SER A 214 10.14 -7.95 -1.45
CA SER A 214 10.22 -7.45 -2.83
C SER A 214 9.82 -5.99 -2.97
N THR A 215 8.74 -5.55 -2.29
CA THR A 215 8.26 -4.17 -2.41
C THR A 215 9.11 -3.16 -1.63
N ASP A 216 9.85 -3.58 -0.60
CA ASP A 216 10.84 -2.71 0.05
C ASP A 216 12.01 -2.45 -0.91
N VAL A 217 12.46 -3.50 -1.61
CA VAL A 217 13.48 -3.38 -2.66
C VAL A 217 13.01 -2.48 -3.81
N LEU A 218 11.74 -2.59 -4.24
CA LEU A 218 11.16 -1.67 -5.22
C LEU A 218 11.12 -0.22 -4.72
N GLY A 219 10.82 -0.01 -3.43
CA GLY A 219 10.89 1.31 -2.82
C GLY A 219 12.29 1.91 -2.92
N LEU A 220 13.32 1.15 -2.52
CA LEU A 220 14.72 1.58 -2.61
C LEU A 220 15.19 1.75 -4.07
N LEU A 221 14.65 0.98 -5.01
CA LEU A 221 14.88 1.16 -6.43
C LEU A 221 14.34 2.50 -6.92
N ILE A 222 13.13 2.90 -6.52
CA ILE A 222 12.59 4.24 -6.83
C ILE A 222 13.53 5.32 -6.30
N GLU A 223 14.02 5.18 -5.06
CA GLU A 223 14.94 6.15 -4.47
C GLU A 223 16.25 6.25 -5.28
N LYS A 224 16.81 5.09 -5.65
CA LYS A 224 18.03 5.00 -6.45
C LYS A 224 17.91 5.66 -7.82
N ILE A 225 16.78 5.44 -8.52
CA ILE A 225 16.55 5.97 -9.88
C ILE A 225 16.19 7.45 -9.85
N SER A 226 15.36 7.88 -8.89
CA SER A 226 14.85 9.25 -8.82
C SER A 226 15.78 10.21 -8.08
N GLY A 227 16.66 9.72 -7.21
CA GLY A 227 17.43 10.53 -6.27
C GLY A 227 16.59 11.14 -5.14
N GLN A 228 15.32 10.77 -5.02
CA GLN A 228 14.40 11.24 -3.98
C GLN A 228 14.15 10.16 -2.93
N LYS A 229 13.72 10.56 -1.74
CA LYS A 229 13.09 9.61 -0.80
C LYS A 229 11.79 9.07 -1.40
N LEU A 230 11.40 7.84 -1.06
CA LEU A 230 10.19 7.20 -1.58
C LEU A 230 8.92 8.05 -1.36
N SER A 231 8.78 8.65 -0.19
CA SER A 231 7.66 9.51 0.19
C SER A 231 7.62 10.80 -0.62
N ALA A 232 8.78 11.38 -0.93
CA ALA A 232 8.88 12.57 -1.75
C ALA A 232 8.44 12.25 -3.19
N PHE A 233 8.95 11.16 -3.75
CA PHE A 233 8.57 10.69 -5.08
C PHE A 233 7.06 10.39 -5.17
N LEU A 234 6.52 9.60 -4.23
CA LEU A 234 5.09 9.26 -4.22
C LEU A 234 4.22 10.49 -3.95
N SER A 235 4.66 11.41 -3.10
CA SER A 235 3.95 12.66 -2.84
C SER A 235 3.83 13.51 -4.09
N GLU A 236 4.96 13.78 -4.76
CA GLU A 236 5.03 14.61 -5.96
C GLU A 236 4.25 14.00 -7.12
N ARG A 237 4.42 12.69 -7.34
CA ARG A 237 4.00 12.03 -8.58
C ARG A 237 2.63 11.36 -8.49
N LEU A 238 2.17 11.02 -7.28
CA LEU A 238 0.94 10.27 -7.06
C LEU A 238 -0.02 10.96 -6.11
N TRP A 239 0.39 11.24 -4.87
CA TRP A 239 -0.53 11.71 -3.83
C TRP A 239 -1.01 13.14 -4.07
N GLN A 240 -0.13 14.09 -4.36
CA GLN A 240 -0.51 15.48 -4.63
C GLN A 240 -1.37 15.61 -5.90
N PRO A 241 -1.01 14.99 -7.06
CA PRO A 241 -1.86 15.01 -8.25
C PRO A 241 -3.25 14.42 -8.02
N LEU A 242 -3.36 13.43 -7.13
CA LEU A 242 -4.63 12.84 -6.73
C LEU A 242 -5.29 13.54 -5.54
N GLY A 243 -4.69 14.58 -4.95
CA GLY A 243 -5.27 15.27 -3.78
C GLY A 243 -5.36 14.40 -2.52
N MET A 244 -4.50 13.39 -2.38
CA MET A 244 -4.39 12.51 -1.20
C MET A 244 -3.60 13.22 -0.09
N LYS A 245 -4.26 14.12 0.65
CA LYS A 245 -3.64 15.10 1.56
C LYS A 245 -3.21 14.53 2.91
N ASP A 246 -3.68 13.33 3.24
CA ASP A 246 -3.45 12.63 4.51
C ASP A 246 -2.75 11.28 4.30
N THR A 247 -2.15 11.08 3.13
CA THR A 247 -1.31 9.93 2.80
C THR A 247 0.15 10.30 2.95
N ALA A 248 0.88 9.56 3.79
CA ALA A 248 2.28 9.81 4.10
C ALA A 248 2.94 8.56 4.71
N PHE A 249 4.25 8.61 4.99
CA PHE A 249 4.94 7.59 5.81
C PHE A 249 4.97 7.94 7.30
N VAL A 250 4.63 9.18 7.66
CA VAL A 250 4.69 9.71 9.02
C VAL A 250 3.45 10.58 9.22
N VAL A 251 2.69 10.34 10.30
CA VAL A 251 1.56 11.20 10.66
C VAL A 251 2.10 12.53 11.23
N PRO A 252 1.79 13.69 10.63
CA PRO A 252 2.14 14.99 11.19
C PRO A 252 1.58 15.17 12.60
N LYS A 253 2.34 15.84 13.48
CA LYS A 253 2.00 15.98 14.91
C LYS A 253 0.64 16.66 15.14
N ASP A 254 0.30 17.61 14.30
CA ASP A 254 -0.98 18.33 14.29
C ASP A 254 -2.18 17.47 13.85
N LYS A 255 -1.96 16.24 13.39
CA LYS A 255 -2.99 15.28 12.97
C LYS A 255 -3.03 14.02 13.85
N TRP A 256 -2.27 13.97 14.94
CA TRP A 256 -2.22 12.78 15.81
C TRP A 256 -3.55 12.47 16.48
N ASP A 257 -4.36 13.48 16.72
CA ASP A 257 -5.71 13.31 17.22
C ASP A 257 -6.57 12.49 16.26
N ARG A 258 -6.36 12.59 14.94
CA ARG A 258 -7.07 11.81 13.89
C ARG A 258 -6.55 10.39 13.70
N TYR A 259 -5.46 9.98 14.36
CA TYR A 259 -4.87 8.65 14.17
C TYR A 259 -5.69 7.54 14.84
N ALA A 260 -6.06 6.52 14.07
CA ALA A 260 -6.79 5.36 14.55
C ALA A 260 -5.89 4.33 15.23
N ARG A 261 -6.31 3.85 16.41
CA ARG A 261 -5.56 2.92 17.25
C ARG A 261 -6.28 1.57 17.35
N ALA A 262 -5.50 0.50 17.32
CA ALA A 262 -5.99 -0.84 17.63
C ALA A 262 -6.11 -1.06 19.15
N PHE A 263 -6.81 -2.12 19.56
CA PHE A 263 -6.73 -2.59 20.93
C PHE A 263 -5.28 -2.98 21.32
N PRO A 264 -4.85 -2.77 22.57
CA PRO A 264 -3.52 -3.20 23.02
C PRO A 264 -3.27 -4.71 22.85
N LEU A 265 -4.32 -5.52 23.05
CA LEU A 265 -4.31 -6.96 22.81
C LEU A 265 -5.15 -7.29 21.58
N SER A 266 -4.67 -8.19 20.74
CA SER A 266 -5.41 -8.71 19.59
C SER A 266 -6.61 -9.55 20.06
N PRO A 267 -7.87 -9.17 19.72
CA PRO A 267 -9.05 -9.95 20.11
C PRO A 267 -9.04 -11.39 19.59
N ARG A 268 -8.30 -11.65 18.51
CA ARG A 268 -8.16 -12.99 17.90
C ARG A 268 -7.18 -13.89 18.66
N THR A 269 -6.13 -13.33 19.25
CA THR A 269 -5.00 -14.12 19.79
C THR A 269 -4.73 -13.89 21.26
N GLY A 270 -5.31 -12.85 21.87
CA GLY A 270 -5.01 -12.39 23.22
C GLY A 270 -3.60 -11.80 23.38
N LYS A 271 -2.79 -11.73 22.31
CA LYS A 271 -1.40 -11.29 22.36
C LYS A 271 -1.29 -9.77 22.15
N PRO A 272 -0.23 -9.13 22.70
CA PRO A 272 0.04 -7.72 22.43
C PRO A 272 0.17 -7.45 20.93
N GLN A 273 -0.41 -6.34 20.49
CA GLN A 273 -0.28 -5.82 19.13
C GLN A 273 0.04 -4.33 19.16
N ARG A 274 0.82 -3.87 18.18
CA ARG A 274 1.15 -2.45 18.02
C ARG A 274 1.64 -2.17 16.61
N VAL A 275 1.40 -0.94 16.15
CA VAL A 275 2.08 -0.38 14.99
C VAL A 275 3.37 0.29 15.47
N LEU A 276 4.52 -0.20 15.01
CA LEU A 276 5.83 0.24 15.51
C LEU A 276 6.14 1.72 15.18
N HIS A 277 5.67 2.19 14.03
CA HIS A 277 5.84 3.56 13.54
C HIS A 277 4.59 4.44 13.75
N ALA A 278 3.70 4.06 14.66
CA ALA A 278 2.52 4.87 15.01
C ALA A 278 2.92 6.28 15.45
N GLU A 279 2.04 7.26 15.21
CA GLU A 279 2.18 8.64 15.71
C GLU A 279 3.53 9.29 15.33
N GLY A 280 3.95 9.08 14.09
CA GLY A 280 5.15 9.72 13.56
C GLY A 280 6.46 9.26 14.20
N LYS A 281 6.48 8.11 14.88
CA LYS A 281 7.74 7.46 15.27
C LYS A 281 8.63 7.26 14.03
N PRO A 282 9.92 7.60 14.12
CA PRO A 282 10.77 7.69 12.95
C PRO A 282 11.03 6.31 12.34
N LEU A 283 11.02 6.30 11.01
CA LEU A 283 11.55 5.21 10.20
C LEU A 283 12.96 5.58 9.74
N LYS A 284 13.85 4.61 9.70
CA LYS A 284 15.20 4.74 9.15
C LYS A 284 15.24 4.58 7.62
N TYR A 285 14.21 3.96 7.04
CA TYR A 285 13.86 4.04 5.61
C TYR A 285 12.35 3.89 5.43
N GLU A 286 11.83 4.38 4.31
CA GLU A 286 10.39 4.38 4.04
C GLU A 286 9.97 3.03 3.45
N CYS A 287 9.43 2.14 4.30
CA CYS A 287 9.23 0.74 3.92
C CYS A 287 8.06 0.55 2.93
N GLY A 288 8.41 0.26 1.68
CA GLY A 288 7.45 0.00 0.60
C GLY A 288 6.53 -1.19 0.87
N THR A 289 6.91 -2.12 1.76
CA THR A 289 6.03 -3.22 2.13
C THR A 289 4.88 -2.83 3.04
N GLY A 290 4.91 -1.71 3.77
CA GLY A 290 3.72 -1.35 4.55
C GLY A 290 3.85 -0.27 5.60
N CYS A 291 4.65 0.76 5.38
CA CYS A 291 4.83 1.83 6.37
C CYS A 291 3.96 3.07 6.13
N ALA A 292 3.16 3.12 5.06
CA ALA A 292 2.34 4.29 4.80
C ALA A 292 1.11 4.34 5.72
N VAL A 293 0.62 5.57 5.92
CA VAL A 293 -0.68 5.90 6.49
C VAL A 293 -1.55 6.53 5.41
N SER A 294 -2.87 6.44 5.56
CA SER A 294 -3.85 7.06 4.65
C SER A 294 -5.21 7.19 5.34
N THR A 295 -6.14 7.90 4.72
CA THR A 295 -7.58 7.89 5.06
C THR A 295 -8.34 7.05 4.03
N ALA A 296 -9.59 6.69 4.35
CA ALA A 296 -10.50 6.08 3.36
C ALA A 296 -10.77 7.00 2.17
N ALA A 297 -10.87 8.31 2.44
CA ALA A 297 -11.07 9.37 1.46
C ALA A 297 -9.91 9.46 0.45
N ASP A 298 -8.67 9.44 0.93
CA ASP A 298 -7.48 9.44 0.07
C ASP A 298 -7.37 8.14 -0.73
N TYR A 299 -7.53 7.00 -0.07
CA TYR A 299 -7.29 5.71 -0.70
C TYR A 299 -8.32 5.40 -1.79
N ILE A 300 -9.57 5.85 -1.64
CA ILE A 300 -10.56 5.66 -2.72
C ILE A 300 -10.25 6.48 -3.96
N ARG A 301 -9.55 7.61 -3.84
CA ARG A 301 -9.09 8.39 -5.01
C ARG A 301 -8.00 7.63 -5.76
N PHE A 302 -7.08 7.00 -5.03
CA PHE A 302 -6.09 6.09 -5.62
C PHE A 302 -6.74 4.92 -6.37
N THR A 303 -7.69 4.21 -5.76
CA THR A 303 -8.34 3.09 -6.43
C THR A 303 -9.26 3.51 -7.57
N GLN A 304 -9.94 4.67 -7.46
CA GLN A 304 -10.74 5.23 -8.55
C GLN A 304 -9.87 5.66 -9.74
N MET A 305 -8.67 6.19 -9.51
CA MET A 305 -7.70 6.49 -10.59
C MET A 305 -7.33 5.22 -11.37
N LEU A 306 -7.07 4.11 -10.68
CA LEU A 306 -6.83 2.83 -11.32
C LEU A 306 -8.07 2.32 -12.08
N LEU A 307 -9.25 2.38 -11.45
CA LEU A 307 -10.52 1.97 -12.09
C LEU A 307 -10.81 2.77 -13.37
N ASN A 308 -10.36 4.02 -13.44
CA ASN A 308 -10.50 4.90 -14.60
C ASN A 308 -9.38 4.72 -15.66
N GLY A 309 -8.54 3.69 -15.54
CA GLY A 309 -7.44 3.48 -16.51
C GLY A 309 -6.32 4.52 -16.40
N GLY A 310 -5.98 4.92 -15.17
CA GLY A 310 -4.79 5.73 -14.90
C GLY A 310 -5.07 7.23 -14.78
N THR A 311 -6.33 7.66 -14.62
CA THR A 311 -6.68 9.09 -14.56
C THR A 311 -7.79 9.42 -13.56
N LEU A 312 -7.70 10.58 -12.94
CA LEU A 312 -8.75 11.13 -12.07
C LEU A 312 -8.72 12.66 -12.14
N ASP A 313 -9.89 13.31 -12.14
CA ASP A 313 -10.03 14.78 -12.12
C ASP A 313 -9.18 15.50 -13.19
N GLY A 314 -9.10 14.92 -14.40
CA GLY A 314 -8.33 15.45 -15.53
C GLY A 314 -6.80 15.30 -15.40
N LYS A 315 -6.31 14.62 -14.35
CA LYS A 315 -4.90 14.29 -14.17
C LYS A 315 -4.64 12.85 -14.61
N ARG A 316 -3.65 12.66 -15.49
CA ARG A 316 -3.17 11.33 -15.88
C ARG A 316 -1.95 10.97 -15.05
N ILE A 317 -2.00 9.80 -14.42
CA ILE A 317 -0.95 9.22 -13.59
C ILE A 317 -0.21 8.12 -14.35
N LEU A 318 -0.97 7.25 -15.05
CA LEU A 318 -0.46 6.19 -15.92
C LEU A 318 -1.27 6.16 -17.22
N LYS A 319 -0.70 5.53 -18.25
CA LYS A 319 -1.42 5.20 -19.48
C LYS A 319 -2.43 4.06 -19.21
N PRO A 320 -3.57 4.03 -19.93
CA PRO A 320 -4.58 3.01 -19.73
C PRO A 320 -4.07 1.60 -20.02
N GLU A 321 -3.19 1.42 -21.01
CA GLU A 321 -2.53 0.15 -21.31
C GLU A 321 -1.64 -0.34 -20.18
N THR A 322 -0.93 0.57 -19.49
CA THR A 322 -0.12 0.22 -18.32
C THR A 322 -0.99 -0.24 -17.16
N VAL A 323 -2.12 0.44 -16.92
CA VAL A 323 -3.05 0.00 -15.87
C VAL A 323 -3.68 -1.34 -16.21
N ALA A 324 -4.07 -1.55 -17.47
CA ALA A 324 -4.60 -2.84 -17.92
C ALA A 324 -3.58 -3.96 -17.69
N ASP A 325 -2.31 -3.74 -18.04
CA ASP A 325 -1.22 -4.67 -17.76
C ASP A 325 -1.09 -4.92 -16.25
N MET A 326 -0.97 -3.89 -15.41
CA MET A 326 -0.89 -4.04 -13.95
C MET A 326 -2.01 -4.87 -13.33
N THR A 327 -3.22 -4.81 -13.90
CA THR A 327 -4.41 -5.54 -13.43
C THR A 327 -4.61 -6.91 -14.08
N SER A 328 -3.70 -7.34 -14.94
CA SER A 328 -3.70 -8.66 -15.56
C SER A 328 -3.11 -9.73 -14.64
N ASN A 329 -3.38 -11.00 -14.92
CA ASN A 329 -2.70 -12.09 -14.23
C ASN A 329 -1.26 -12.23 -14.76
N HIS A 330 -0.28 -11.95 -13.91
CA HIS A 330 1.16 -12.05 -14.20
C HIS A 330 1.80 -13.36 -13.73
N LEU A 331 1.00 -14.28 -13.19
CA LEU A 331 1.44 -15.62 -12.82
C LEU A 331 0.98 -16.61 -13.89
N GLY A 332 1.95 -17.31 -14.50
CA GLY A 332 1.67 -18.40 -15.43
C GLY A 332 0.93 -19.56 -14.77
N ALA A 333 0.37 -20.46 -15.58
CA ALA A 333 -0.36 -21.65 -15.09
C ALA A 333 0.47 -22.54 -14.15
N ASP A 334 1.80 -22.46 -14.24
CA ASP A 334 2.75 -23.25 -13.45
C ASP A 334 2.98 -22.71 -12.03
N PHE A 335 2.53 -21.49 -11.73
CA PHE A 335 2.58 -20.95 -10.37
C PHE A 335 1.34 -21.43 -9.60
N GLY A 336 1.49 -22.54 -8.87
CA GLY A 336 0.41 -23.13 -8.09
C GLY A 336 0.02 -22.27 -6.89
N VAL A 337 -0.75 -21.20 -7.08
CA VAL A 337 -1.27 -20.36 -5.99
C VAL A 337 -2.60 -20.95 -5.49
N ASP A 338 -2.70 -21.23 -4.20
CA ASP A 338 -3.98 -21.45 -3.53
C ASP A 338 -4.31 -20.31 -2.55
N ALA A 339 -5.44 -20.43 -1.85
CA ALA A 339 -5.96 -19.40 -0.95
C ALA A 339 -5.02 -19.08 0.24
N GLU A 340 -3.99 -19.90 0.48
CA GLU A 340 -3.02 -19.76 1.56
C GLU A 340 -1.63 -19.30 1.07
N GLY A 341 -1.35 -19.31 -0.24
CA GLY A 341 -0.05 -19.02 -0.86
C GLY A 341 0.29 -20.02 -1.97
N THR A 342 1.53 -20.06 -2.47
CA THR A 342 1.90 -21.15 -3.39
C THR A 342 1.99 -22.49 -2.69
N ARG A 343 1.50 -23.52 -3.37
CA ARG A 343 1.71 -24.93 -3.08
C ARG A 343 3.15 -25.37 -3.30
#